data_AF-A0A850QQP3-F1
#
_entry.id   AF-A0A850QQP3-F1
#
_cell.length_a   1.000
_cell.length_b   1.000
_cell.length_c   1.000
_cell.angle_alpha   90.00
_cell.angle_beta   90.00
_cell.angle_gamma   90.00
#
_symmetry.space_group_name_H-M   'P 1'
#
loop_
_entity.id
_entity.type
_entity.pdbx_description
1 polymer ?
#
loop_
_entity_poly.entity_id
_entity_poly.type
_entity_poly.pdbx_seq_one_letter_code
_entity_poly.pdbx_strand_id
1 'polypeptide(L)'
;MSNQHQPSVTIQNLEAAFAGESMAHIKYRYFAKLAREAGAEDIAKAFEATADQEVMHAFGHLDLLYPKAQMTPERALEIAIEGETYEYTEMYPRFRHLAVEEGNHAAVAEYDEQIAESKEHAENFQRTLAMAAKRFAALAKVEERHANHYRAVLNASKA
;
A
#
# COMPACT_ATOMS: atom_id res chain seq x y z
N MET A 1 35.75 0.78 -7.67
CA MET A 1 34.77 -0.27 -8.02
C MET A 1 33.51 0.00 -7.23
N SER A 2 32.41 0.30 -7.90
CA SER A 2 31.12 0.64 -7.31
C SER A 2 30.62 -0.54 -6.48
N ASN A 3 30.59 -0.38 -5.16
CA ASN A 3 29.95 -1.33 -4.26
C ASN A 3 28.44 -1.10 -4.38
N GLN A 4 27.84 -1.58 -5.46
CA GLN A 4 26.39 -1.66 -5.57
C GLN A 4 25.96 -2.72 -4.56
N HIS A 5 25.34 -2.27 -3.46
CA HIS A 5 24.77 -3.15 -2.45
C HIS A 5 23.70 -3.99 -3.15
N GLN A 6 24.02 -5.25 -3.45
CA GLN A 6 23.02 -6.12 -4.05
C GLN A 6 21.85 -6.25 -3.06
N PRO A 7 20.60 -6.12 -3.53
CA PRO A 7 19.44 -6.21 -2.66
C PRO A 7 19.44 -7.58 -1.95
N SER A 8 19.14 -7.57 -0.65
CA SER A 8 19.14 -8.79 0.17
C SER A 8 18.24 -9.87 -0.45
N VAL A 9 18.79 -11.06 -0.66
CA VAL A 9 18.04 -12.22 -1.19
C VAL A 9 16.83 -12.52 -0.31
N THR A 10 16.96 -12.35 1.01
CA THR A 10 15.84 -12.52 1.93
C THR A 10 14.73 -11.51 1.69
N ILE A 11 15.06 -10.25 1.38
CA ILE A 11 14.05 -9.22 1.07
C ILE A 11 13.34 -9.57 -0.23
N GLN A 12 14.08 -9.95 -1.28
CA GLN A 12 13.49 -10.40 -2.55
C GLN A 12 12.55 -11.61 -2.35
N ASN A 13 12.94 -12.57 -1.50
CA ASN A 13 12.11 -13.72 -1.17
C ASN A 13 10.83 -13.33 -0.42
N LEU A 14 10.91 -12.34 0.47
CA LEU A 14 9.75 -11.82 1.19
C LEU A 14 8.79 -11.08 0.27
N GLU A 15 9.30 -10.27 -0.66
CA GLU A 15 8.49 -9.59 -1.69
C GLU A 15 7.81 -10.63 -2.61
N ALA A 16 8.55 -11.66 -3.03
CA ALA A 16 8.00 -12.75 -3.83
C ALA A 16 6.93 -13.55 -3.08
N ALA A 17 7.14 -13.83 -1.79
CA ALA A 17 6.16 -14.50 -0.94
C ALA A 17 4.91 -13.63 -0.77
N PHE A 18 5.05 -12.34 -0.45
CA PHE A 18 3.94 -11.40 -0.36
C PHE A 18 3.13 -11.33 -1.66
N ALA A 19 3.78 -11.26 -2.82
CA ALA A 19 3.12 -11.30 -4.12
C ALA A 19 2.37 -12.64 -4.32
N GLY A 20 3.00 -13.76 -3.94
CA GLY A 20 2.42 -15.10 -3.96
C GLY A 20 1.12 -15.19 -3.16
N GLU A 21 1.15 -14.78 -1.89
CA GLU A 21 -0.01 -14.82 -0.99
C GLU A 21 -1.12 -13.87 -1.45
N SER A 22 -0.77 -12.69 -1.98
CA SER A 22 -1.73 -11.73 -2.54
C SER A 22 -2.46 -12.32 -3.76
N MET A 23 -1.71 -12.98 -4.66
CA MET A 23 -2.30 -13.69 -5.80
C MET A 23 -3.15 -14.89 -5.37
N ALA A 24 -2.74 -15.64 -4.35
CA ALA A 24 -3.48 -16.78 -3.83
C ALA A 24 -4.82 -16.32 -3.24
N HIS A 25 -4.80 -15.28 -2.39
CA HIS A 25 -6.00 -14.68 -1.82
C HIS A 25 -7.06 -14.35 -2.88
N ILE A 26 -6.69 -13.54 -3.89
CA ILE A 26 -7.66 -13.08 -4.89
C ILE A 26 -8.15 -14.22 -5.80
N LYS A 27 -7.30 -15.20 -6.12
CA LYS A 27 -7.70 -16.40 -6.87
C LYS A 27 -8.72 -17.24 -6.07
N TYR A 28 -8.46 -17.48 -4.79
CA TYR A 28 -9.37 -18.28 -3.96
C TYR A 28 -10.72 -17.57 -3.75
N ARG A 29 -10.73 -16.25 -3.59
CA ARG A 29 -11.99 -15.47 -3.61
C ARG A 29 -12.75 -15.65 -4.92
N TYR A 30 -12.06 -15.60 -6.06
CA TYR A 30 -12.68 -15.82 -7.36
C TYR A 30 -13.19 -17.26 -7.51
N PHE A 31 -12.43 -18.27 -7.08
CA PHE A 31 -12.86 -19.67 -7.13
C PHE A 31 -14.04 -19.94 -6.20
N ALA A 32 -14.10 -19.29 -5.03
CA ALA A 32 -15.27 -19.36 -4.16
C ALA A 32 -16.53 -18.85 -4.86
N LYS A 33 -16.44 -17.71 -5.56
CA LYS A 33 -17.54 -17.16 -6.37
C LYS A 33 -18.01 -18.20 -7.40
N LEU A 34 -17.09 -18.78 -8.17
CA LEU A 34 -17.44 -19.79 -9.18
C LEU A 34 -18.05 -21.06 -8.57
N ALA A 35 -17.52 -21.53 -7.43
CA ALA A 35 -18.06 -22.70 -6.73
C ALA A 35 -19.49 -22.44 -6.24
N ARG A 36 -19.77 -21.25 -5.72
CA ARG A 36 -21.12 -20.84 -5.29
C ARG A 36 -22.09 -20.76 -6.47
N GLU A 37 -21.66 -20.22 -7.61
CA GLU A 37 -22.46 -20.21 -8.85
C GLU A 37 -22.79 -21.62 -9.35
N ALA A 38 -21.91 -22.59 -9.11
CA ALA A 38 -22.13 -24.01 -9.41
C ALA A 38 -22.94 -24.76 -8.34
N GLY A 39 -23.40 -24.10 -7.26
CA GLY A 39 -24.14 -24.71 -6.16
C GLY A 39 -23.28 -25.50 -5.16
N ALA A 40 -21.95 -25.41 -5.24
CA ALA A 40 -21.01 -26.10 -4.36
C ALA A 40 -20.62 -25.23 -3.15
N GLU A 41 -21.58 -24.96 -2.27
CA GLU A 41 -21.40 -24.01 -1.16
C GLU A 41 -20.29 -24.40 -0.17
N ASP A 42 -20.10 -25.70 0.11
CA ASP A 42 -19.03 -26.15 1.02
C ASP A 42 -17.63 -25.92 0.43
N ILE A 43 -17.49 -26.05 -0.89
CA ILE A 43 -16.23 -25.75 -1.60
C ILE A 43 -15.98 -24.23 -1.60
N ALA A 44 -17.03 -23.42 -1.83
CA ALA A 44 -16.94 -21.97 -1.76
C ALA A 44 -16.43 -21.51 -0.39
N LYS A 45 -17.02 -22.03 0.70
CA LYS A 45 -16.59 -21.74 2.07
C LYS A 45 -15.15 -22.16 2.36
N ALA A 46 -14.71 -23.30 1.84
CA ALA A 46 -13.34 -23.75 1.99
C ALA A 46 -12.36 -22.76 1.32
N PHE A 47 -12.64 -22.32 0.09
CA PHE A 47 -11.84 -21.31 -0.58
C PHE A 47 -11.85 -19.96 0.14
N GLU A 48 -13.00 -19.50 0.63
CA GLU A 48 -13.11 -18.26 1.40
C GLU A 48 -12.27 -18.30 2.68
N ALA A 49 -12.35 -19.40 3.43
CA ALA A 49 -11.58 -19.60 4.65
C ALA A 49 -10.07 -19.64 4.38
N THR A 50 -9.63 -20.31 3.31
CA THR A 50 -8.21 -20.30 2.93
C THR A 50 -7.78 -18.90 2.48
N ALA A 51 -8.59 -18.20 1.69
CA ALA A 51 -8.28 -16.83 1.27
C ALA A 51 -8.10 -15.88 2.46
N ASP A 52 -8.89 -16.03 3.53
CA ASP A 52 -8.72 -15.24 4.75
C ASP A 52 -7.40 -15.56 5.48
N GLN A 53 -6.91 -16.81 5.39
CA GLN A 53 -5.60 -17.19 5.94
C GLN A 53 -4.45 -16.61 5.12
N GLU A 54 -4.53 -16.57 3.79
CA GLU A 54 -3.46 -16.01 2.96
C GLU A 54 -3.26 -14.50 3.20
N VAL A 55 -4.32 -13.76 3.57
CA VAL A 55 -4.17 -12.36 4.02
C VAL A 55 -3.32 -12.27 5.27
N MET A 56 -3.46 -13.22 6.20
CA MET A 56 -2.66 -13.25 7.42
C MET A 56 -1.19 -13.60 7.12
N HIS A 57 -0.93 -14.49 6.17
CA HIS A 57 0.44 -14.76 5.69
C HIS A 57 1.05 -13.53 5.02
N ALA A 58 0.30 -12.87 4.12
CA ALA A 58 0.72 -11.63 3.47
C ALA A 58 1.06 -10.53 4.50
N PHE A 59 0.24 -10.35 5.54
CA PHE A 59 0.53 -9.42 6.63
C PHE A 59 1.79 -9.80 7.42
N GLY A 60 2.05 -11.10 7.64
CA GLY A 60 3.29 -11.55 8.26
C GLY A 60 4.54 -11.18 7.45
N HIS A 61 4.48 -11.26 6.12
CA HIS A 61 5.57 -10.82 5.25
C HIS A 61 5.70 -9.29 5.23
N LEU A 62 4.59 -8.56 5.18
CA LEU A 62 4.59 -7.09 5.24
C LEU A 62 5.13 -6.56 6.57
N ASP A 63 4.88 -7.22 7.70
CA ASP A 63 5.46 -6.84 9.00
C ASP A 63 7.01 -6.91 9.00
N LEU A 64 7.60 -7.76 8.14
CA LEU A 64 9.05 -7.87 7.96
C LEU A 64 9.61 -6.89 6.93
N LEU A 65 8.86 -6.65 5.83
CA LEU A 65 9.24 -5.69 4.78
C LEU A 65 9.06 -4.24 5.21
N TYR A 66 8.03 -3.97 6.03
CA TYR A 66 7.62 -2.66 6.51
C TYR A 66 7.49 -2.66 8.03
N PRO A 67 8.60 -2.74 8.78
CA PRO A 67 8.55 -2.85 10.23
C PRO A 67 7.76 -1.70 10.87
N LYS A 68 6.84 -2.03 11.79
CA LYS A 68 5.94 -1.03 12.45
C LYS A 68 6.68 0.15 13.06
N ALA A 69 7.89 -0.08 13.59
CA ALA A 69 8.73 0.99 14.16
C ALA A 69 9.18 2.04 13.13
N GLN A 70 9.12 1.73 11.84
CA GLN A 70 9.51 2.59 10.73
C GLN A 70 8.30 3.07 9.91
N MET A 71 7.08 2.64 10.26
CA MET A 71 5.88 2.92 9.48
C MET A 71 4.94 3.87 10.21
N THR A 72 5.00 5.15 9.85
CA THR A 72 4.00 6.14 10.26
C THR A 72 2.92 6.29 9.17
N PRO A 73 1.74 6.84 9.47
CA PRO A 73 0.73 7.13 8.45
C PRO A 73 1.27 7.99 7.30
N GLU A 74 2.16 8.93 7.59
CA GLU A 74 2.84 9.76 6.58
C GLU A 74 3.72 8.91 5.68
N ARG A 75 4.55 8.03 6.25
CA ARG A 75 5.42 7.15 5.44
C ARG A 75 4.60 6.17 4.59
N ALA A 76 3.48 5.67 5.12
CA ALA A 76 2.57 4.81 4.37
C ALA A 76 1.94 5.56 3.17
N LEU A 77 1.53 6.82 3.37
CA LEU A 77 1.03 7.67 2.29
C LEU A 77 2.10 7.97 1.25
N GLU A 78 3.35 8.23 1.65
CA GLU A 78 4.47 8.42 0.72
C GLU A 78 4.69 7.18 -0.15
N ILE A 79 4.72 5.99 0.45
CA ILE A 79 4.88 4.72 -0.29
C ILE A 79 3.72 4.52 -1.27
N ALA A 80 2.47 4.80 -0.86
CA ALA A 80 1.32 4.72 -1.75
C ALA A 80 1.44 5.70 -2.92
N ILE A 81 1.85 6.96 -2.67
CA ILE A 81 2.08 7.96 -3.72
C ILE A 81 3.17 7.49 -4.69
N GLU A 82 4.29 6.96 -4.16
CA GLU A 82 5.39 6.43 -4.97
C GLU A 82 4.92 5.29 -5.88
N GLY A 83 4.14 4.34 -5.34
CA GLY A 83 3.55 3.23 -6.08
C GLY A 83 2.60 3.70 -7.19
N GLU A 84 1.56 4.44 -6.84
CA GLU A 84 0.57 4.97 -7.79
C GLU A 84 1.23 5.82 -8.88
N THR A 85 2.23 6.64 -8.51
CA THR A 85 3.01 7.43 -9.48
C THR A 85 3.73 6.54 -10.47
N TYR A 86 4.45 5.53 -9.99
CA TYR A 86 5.12 4.57 -10.87
C TYR A 86 4.14 3.86 -11.81
N GLU A 87 2.96 3.52 -11.31
CA GLU A 87 1.92 2.88 -12.10
C GLU A 87 1.48 3.74 -13.29
N TYR A 88 1.11 5.00 -13.07
CA TYR A 88 0.61 5.87 -14.14
C TYR A 88 1.70 6.53 -15.00
N THR A 89 2.93 6.68 -14.52
CA THR A 89 4.01 7.32 -15.30
C THR A 89 4.89 6.32 -16.05
N GLU A 90 5.05 5.10 -15.54
CA GLU A 90 6.02 4.14 -16.09
C GLU A 90 5.38 2.79 -16.43
N MET A 91 4.76 2.12 -15.47
CA MET A 91 4.35 0.72 -15.61
C MET A 91 3.24 0.52 -16.62
N TYR A 92 2.07 1.15 -16.41
CA TYR A 92 0.94 0.99 -17.32
C TYR A 92 1.18 1.63 -18.68
N PRO A 93 1.85 2.81 -18.82
CA PRO A 93 2.22 3.32 -20.14
C PRO A 93 3.07 2.33 -20.95
N ARG A 94 4.03 1.64 -20.32
CA ARG A 94 4.82 0.60 -20.97
C ARG A 94 3.96 -0.60 -21.36
N PHE A 95 3.13 -1.12 -20.45
CA PHE A 95 2.27 -2.27 -20.73
C PHE A 95 1.25 -1.98 -21.84
N ARG A 96 0.66 -0.79 -21.81
CA ARG A 96 -0.22 -0.28 -22.86
C ARG A 96 0.48 -0.23 -24.21
N HIS A 97 1.72 0.29 -24.27
CA HIS A 97 2.49 0.34 -25.51
C HIS A 97 2.69 -1.07 -26.10
N LEU A 98 3.10 -2.04 -25.29
CA LEU A 98 3.27 -3.43 -25.71
C LEU A 98 1.93 -4.06 -26.17
N ALA A 99 0.83 -3.79 -25.46
CA ALA A 99 -0.49 -4.26 -25.87
C ALA A 99 -0.94 -3.69 -27.22
N VAL A 100 -0.56 -2.45 -27.54
CA VAL A 100 -0.77 -1.86 -28.88
C VAL A 100 0.05 -2.60 -29.94
N GLU A 101 1.33 -2.89 -29.67
CA GLU A 101 2.20 -3.63 -30.60
C GLU A 101 1.66 -5.03 -30.90
N GLU A 102 1.02 -5.68 -29.92
CA GLU A 102 0.39 -6.99 -30.08
C GLU A 102 -1.04 -6.94 -30.66
N GLY A 103 -1.64 -5.75 -30.82
CA GLY A 103 -3.02 -5.59 -31.27
C GLY A 103 -4.08 -6.02 -30.24
N ASN A 104 -3.73 -6.10 -28.95
CA ASN A 104 -4.63 -6.50 -27.88
C ASN A 104 -5.44 -5.29 -27.36
N HIS A 105 -6.50 -4.93 -28.07
CA HIS A 105 -7.33 -3.77 -27.75
C HIS A 105 -8.01 -3.82 -26.38
N ALA A 106 -8.33 -5.02 -25.86
CA ALA A 106 -8.94 -5.17 -24.54
C ALA A 106 -7.95 -4.78 -23.44
N ALA A 107 -6.70 -5.24 -23.54
CA ALA A 107 -5.65 -4.85 -22.59
C ALA A 107 -5.31 -3.36 -22.70
N VAL A 108 -5.33 -2.77 -23.90
CA VAL A 108 -5.13 -1.32 -24.07
C VAL A 108 -6.20 -0.52 -23.31
N ALA A 109 -7.48 -0.91 -23.42
CA ALA A 109 -8.57 -0.22 -22.73
C ALA A 109 -8.45 -0.34 -21.20
N GLU A 110 -8.10 -1.52 -20.69
CA GLU A 110 -7.85 -1.75 -19.26
C GLU A 110 -6.71 -0.86 -18.75
N TYR A 111 -5.57 -0.85 -19.44
CA TYR A 111 -4.43 -0.02 -19.02
C TYR A 111 -4.73 1.48 -19.14
N ASP A 112 -5.55 1.92 -20.09
CA ASP A 112 -5.99 3.32 -20.18
C ASP A 112 -6.81 3.73 -18.94
N GLU A 113 -7.71 2.87 -18.46
CA GLU A 113 -8.48 3.09 -17.23
C GLU A 113 -7.55 3.10 -16.01
N GLN A 114 -6.66 2.11 -15.88
CA GLN A 114 -5.75 2.01 -14.75
C GLN A 114 -4.76 3.19 -14.67
N ILE A 115 -4.30 3.74 -15.81
CA ILE A 115 -3.48 4.98 -15.83
C ILE A 115 -4.27 6.14 -15.24
N ALA A 116 -5.53 6.31 -15.65
CA ALA A 116 -6.36 7.41 -15.18
C ALA A 116 -6.66 7.28 -13.68
N GLU A 117 -7.02 6.08 -13.23
CA GLU A 117 -7.34 5.78 -11.84
C GLU A 117 -6.11 5.94 -10.93
N SER A 118 -4.96 5.37 -11.31
CA SER A 118 -3.72 5.49 -10.51
C SER A 118 -3.27 6.94 -10.35
N LYS A 119 -3.48 7.77 -11.38
CA LYS A 119 -3.25 9.22 -11.28
C LYS A 119 -4.18 9.87 -10.26
N GLU A 120 -5.47 9.53 -10.27
CA GLU A 120 -6.43 10.04 -9.27
C GLU A 120 -6.05 9.59 -7.85
N HIS A 121 -5.64 8.34 -7.66
CA HIS A 121 -5.17 7.83 -6.38
C HIS A 121 -3.95 8.60 -5.87
N ALA A 122 -2.93 8.81 -6.71
CA ALA A 122 -1.75 9.59 -6.35
C ALA A 122 -2.12 11.02 -5.92
N GLU A 123 -3.00 11.70 -6.67
CA GLU A 123 -3.49 13.04 -6.32
C GLU A 123 -4.28 13.04 -5.00
N ASN A 124 -5.09 12.01 -4.75
CA ASN A 124 -5.85 11.84 -3.52
C ASN A 124 -4.94 11.62 -2.30
N PHE A 125 -3.94 10.76 -2.41
CA PHE A 125 -2.97 10.51 -1.34
C PHE A 125 -2.11 11.75 -1.08
N GLN A 126 -1.66 12.47 -2.12
CA GLN A 126 -0.93 13.73 -1.97
C GLN A 126 -1.76 14.79 -1.21
N ARG A 127 -3.03 14.95 -1.56
CA ARG A 127 -3.94 15.86 -0.83
C ARG A 127 -4.10 15.44 0.63
N THR A 128 -4.23 14.14 0.88
CA THR A 128 -4.36 13.58 2.23
C THR A 128 -3.10 13.82 3.06
N LEU A 129 -1.92 13.58 2.50
CA LEU A 129 -0.63 13.83 3.13
C LEU A 129 -0.45 15.32 3.49
N ALA A 130 -0.79 16.22 2.56
CA ALA A 130 -0.74 17.66 2.81
C ALA A 130 -1.68 18.11 3.93
N MET A 131 -2.87 17.51 4.04
CA MET A 131 -3.80 17.75 5.14
C MET A 131 -3.28 17.21 6.47
N ALA A 132 -2.69 16.01 6.46
CA ALA A 132 -2.08 15.40 7.64
C ALA A 132 -0.93 16.27 8.19
N ALA A 133 -0.03 16.73 7.32
CA ALA A 133 1.07 17.63 7.69
C ALA A 133 0.58 18.91 8.38
N LYS A 134 -0.50 19.53 7.87
CA LYS A 134 -1.12 20.71 8.51
C LYS A 134 -1.68 20.38 9.90
N ARG A 135 -2.33 19.22 10.07
CA ARG A 135 -2.87 18.76 11.36
C ARG A 135 -1.75 18.54 12.38
N PHE A 136 -0.67 17.87 11.99
CA PHE A 136 0.47 17.64 12.87
C PHE A 136 1.17 18.95 13.27
N ALA A 137 1.35 19.88 12.33
CA ALA A 137 1.89 21.20 12.65
C ALA A 137 0.99 22.00 13.61
N ALA A 138 -0.33 21.85 13.51
CA ALA A 138 -1.27 22.48 14.44
C ALA A 138 -1.18 21.86 15.85
N LEU A 139 -1.14 20.53 15.94
CA LEU A 139 -1.02 19.81 17.20
C LEU A 139 0.31 20.12 17.91
N ALA A 140 1.43 20.14 17.18
CA ALA A 140 2.74 20.48 17.73
C ALA A 140 2.75 21.87 18.39
N LYS A 141 2.10 22.86 17.77
CA LYS A 141 1.95 24.21 18.33
C LYS A 141 1.09 24.23 19.60
N VAL A 142 0.06 23.37 19.69
CA VAL A 142 -0.78 23.24 20.89
C VAL A 142 0.02 22.62 22.03
N GLU A 143 0.75 21.54 21.76
CA GLU A 143 1.60 20.87 22.76
C GLU A 143 2.74 21.77 23.23
N GLU A 144 3.36 22.55 22.34
CA GLU A 144 4.37 23.55 22.72
C GLU A 144 3.79 24.60 23.68
N ARG A 145 2.57 25.07 23.42
CA ARG A 145 1.86 26.01 24.32
C ARG A 145 1.60 25.38 25.69
N HIS A 146 1.13 24.13 25.73
CA HIS A 146 0.93 23.41 26.99
C HIS A 146 2.25 23.25 27.76
N ALA A 147 3.31 22.79 27.12
CA ALA A 147 4.63 22.63 27.73
C ALA A 147 5.17 23.95 28.30
N ASN A 148 5.03 25.05 27.54
CA ASN A 148 5.44 26.38 27.99
C ASN A 148 4.59 26.89 29.16
N HIS A 149 3.28 26.62 29.16
CA HIS A 149 2.40 26.95 30.28
C HIS A 149 2.80 26.19 31.56
N TYR A 150 3.04 24.87 31.47
CA TYR A 150 3.49 24.09 32.62
C TYR A 150 4.84 24.57 33.16
N ARG A 151 5.79 24.93 32.28
CA ARG A 151 7.06 25.54 32.69
C ARG A 151 6.87 26.86 33.41
N ALA A 152 5.97 27.73 32.93
CA ALA A 152 5.68 29.01 33.57
C ALA A 152 5.07 28.82 34.98
N VAL A 153 4.11 27.91 35.14
CA VAL A 153 3.50 27.58 36.44
C VAL A 153 4.54 26.98 37.41
N LEU A 154 5.39 26.07 36.92
CA LEU A 154 6.45 25.46 37.73
C LEU A 154 7.48 26.50 38.20
N ASN A 155 7.82 27.47 37.36
CA ASN A 155 8.74 28.55 37.73
C ASN A 155 8.11 29.51 38.74
N ALA A 156 6.82 29.84 38.58
CA ALA A 156 6.10 30.72 39.48
C ALA A 156 5.86 30.10 40.87
N SER A 157 5.80 28.76 40.98
CA SER A 157 5.65 28.05 42.27
C SER A 157 6.96 27.81 43.02
N LYS A 158 8.11 28.14 42.40
CA LYS A 158 9.45 28.04 42.99
C LYS A 158 10.03 29.39 43.45
N ALA A 159 9.33 30.50 43.17
CA ALA A 159 9.66 31.86 43.60
C ALA A 159 8.86 32.22 44.86
#